data_AF-A0A6G7CEB8-F1
#
_entry.id   AF-A0A6G7CEB8-F1
#
_cell.length_a   1.000
_cell.length_b   1.000
_cell.length_c   1.000
_cell.angle_alpha   90.00
_cell.angle_beta   90.00
_cell.angle_gamma   90.00
#
_symmetry.space_group_name_H-M   'P 1'
#
loop_
_entity.id
_entity.type
_entity.pdbx_description
1 polymer ?
#
loop_
_entity_poly.entity_id
_entity_poly.type
_entity_poly.pdbx_seq_one_letter_code
_entity_poly.pdbx_strand_id
1 'polypeptide(L)'
;MTNPDNKFILSIYLTAGEVERDKISSRTISGTYQAKKEGYFTGKAPYGYDNFRDEFKKSTLKPNKYSHLVKKAFDEVAMNIEPVEVIRKRLKNSGMKLEKSAFNKMLKNVVYVGKIKVPEYKKESAMLVDAKHEALVDLETFKKVQDVFKSKRWHGIKPNNENLDFPMRDFLTCEICGGQITGSKSKGRVKKYAYYHCRNTCKTRVPVEDAHIKIANILLGLKVNPNVKEMFSVILNDCEAEINGNRENSLKAKIELQKSLKSKIEDTEDLLISKDINKERFNSIIERINLQLNEVNNEIEILNTRKDSIKTYVDSGLELLVNLDQMFLNSDYHGKRIVAGSIFNQKLIFGNDNCRTTKVNEVIEVLTRNSKGSGGYKKGKAVISDSFSANVPGAGVEPARFPTGV
;
A
#
# COMPACT_ATOMS: atom_id res chain seq x y z
N MET A 1 75.05 30.59 -16.91
CA MET A 1 74.46 29.24 -16.83
C MET A 1 74.94 28.41 -18.02
N THR A 2 76.14 27.81 -17.99
CA THR A 2 76.69 27.06 -19.14
C THR A 2 77.69 25.98 -18.71
N ASN A 3 77.43 25.29 -17.58
CA ASN A 3 78.06 23.99 -17.34
C ASN A 3 76.98 22.90 -17.48
N PRO A 4 77.05 22.03 -18.51
CA PRO A 4 76.14 20.90 -18.68
C PRO A 4 76.03 20.00 -17.43
N ASP A 5 77.11 19.85 -16.67
CA ASP A 5 77.16 18.99 -15.47
C ASP A 5 76.19 19.45 -14.36
N ASN A 6 75.91 20.76 -14.29
CA ASN A 6 74.94 21.31 -13.33
C ASN A 6 73.51 20.83 -13.61
N LYS A 7 73.17 20.47 -14.85
CA LYS A 7 71.86 19.89 -15.18
C LYS A 7 71.70 18.49 -14.56
N PHE A 8 72.78 17.70 -14.56
CA PHE A 8 72.78 16.36 -13.98
C PHE A 8 72.64 16.39 -12.46
N ILE A 9 73.43 17.26 -11.80
CA ILE A 9 73.35 17.46 -10.34
C ILE A 9 71.93 17.93 -9.94
N LEU A 10 71.37 18.91 -10.64
CA LEU A 10 70.01 19.38 -10.40
C LEU A 10 68.99 18.25 -10.56
N SER A 11 69.12 17.42 -11.61
CA SER A 11 68.25 16.26 -11.84
C SER A 11 68.33 15.25 -10.68
N ILE A 12 69.51 14.99 -10.13
CA ILE A 12 69.68 14.11 -8.97
C ILE A 12 68.97 14.69 -7.74
N TYR A 13 69.11 15.99 -7.46
CA TYR A 13 68.44 16.62 -6.32
C TYR A 13 66.91 16.58 -6.45
N LEU A 14 66.38 16.87 -7.64
CA LEU A 14 64.95 16.81 -7.91
C LEU A 14 64.41 15.37 -7.77
N THR A 15 65.09 14.39 -8.37
CA THR A 15 64.69 12.98 -8.26
C THR A 15 64.83 12.43 -6.85
N ALA A 16 65.83 12.85 -6.07
CA ALA A 16 65.96 12.46 -4.67
C ALA A 16 64.74 12.91 -3.84
N GLY A 17 64.27 14.15 -4.06
CA GLY A 17 63.07 14.67 -3.40
C GLY A 17 61.79 13.93 -3.81
N GLU A 18 61.65 13.56 -5.08
CA GLU A 18 60.54 12.74 -5.58
C GLU A 18 60.54 11.34 -4.95
N VAL A 19 61.70 10.67 -4.93
CA VAL A 19 61.86 9.34 -4.31
C VAL A 19 61.52 9.38 -2.83
N GLU A 20 61.89 10.43 -2.11
CA GLU A 20 61.53 10.57 -0.69
C GLU A 20 60.02 10.78 -0.50
N ARG A 21 59.39 11.61 -1.34
CA ARG A 21 57.93 11.79 -1.34
C ARG A 21 57.20 10.47 -1.60
N ASP A 22 57.67 9.67 -2.56
CA ASP A 22 57.10 8.37 -2.89
C ASP A 22 57.27 7.36 -1.75
N LYS A 23 58.44 7.36 -1.09
CA LYS A 23 58.67 6.54 0.11
C LYS A 23 57.72 6.94 1.24
N ILE A 24 57.53 8.23 1.50
CA ILE A 24 56.60 8.73 2.52
C ILE A 24 55.17 8.31 2.17
N SER A 25 54.74 8.53 0.94
CA SER A 25 53.43 8.11 0.44
C SER A 25 53.19 6.62 0.66
N SER A 26 54.14 5.76 0.23
CA SER A 26 54.06 4.32 0.40
C SER A 26 54.01 3.89 1.88
N ARG A 27 54.79 4.53 2.76
CA ARG A 27 54.79 4.26 4.20
C ARG A 27 53.45 4.68 4.84
N THR A 28 52.92 5.84 4.48
CA THR A 28 51.62 6.33 4.99
C THR A 28 50.48 5.41 4.55
N ILE A 29 50.45 4.98 3.28
CA ILE A 29 49.46 4.04 2.77
C ILE A 29 49.57 2.70 3.51
N SER A 30 50.78 2.16 3.64
CA SER A 30 51.02 0.89 4.34
C SER A 30 50.61 0.95 5.80
N GLY A 31 50.95 2.03 6.51
CA GLY A 31 50.57 2.24 7.91
C GLY A 31 49.06 2.39 8.10
N THR A 32 48.40 3.12 7.19
CA THR A 32 46.93 3.27 7.21
C THR A 32 46.24 1.93 6.92
N TYR A 33 46.77 1.15 5.98
CA TYR A 33 46.28 -0.18 5.66
C TYR A 33 46.38 -1.12 6.86
N GLN A 34 47.56 -1.17 7.49
CA GLN A 34 47.83 -2.00 8.66
C GLN A 34 46.93 -1.62 9.85
N ALA A 35 46.75 -0.31 10.10
CA ALA A 35 45.85 0.15 11.16
C ALA A 35 44.41 -0.34 10.94
N LYS A 36 43.89 -0.25 9.71
CA LYS A 36 42.55 -0.76 9.38
C LYS A 36 42.47 -2.29 9.50
N LYS A 37 43.53 -3.01 9.12
CA LYS A 37 43.63 -4.47 9.25
C LYS A 37 43.64 -4.92 10.71
N GLU A 38 44.16 -4.09 11.61
CA GLU A 38 44.12 -4.30 13.06
C GLU A 38 42.79 -3.85 13.72
N GLY A 39 41.83 -3.33 12.94
CA GLY A 39 40.53 -2.87 13.43
C GLY A 39 40.50 -1.43 13.96
N TYR A 40 41.55 -0.64 13.69
CA TYR A 40 41.61 0.79 14.04
C TYR A 40 41.00 1.67 12.94
N PHE A 41 40.30 2.72 13.36
CA PHE A 41 39.68 3.65 12.43
C PHE A 41 40.61 4.84 12.14
N THR A 42 40.89 5.04 10.85
CA THR A 42 41.74 6.12 10.36
C THR A 42 40.92 7.09 9.51
N GLY A 43 40.96 8.39 9.84
CA GLY A 43 40.35 9.45 9.05
C GLY A 43 39.39 10.34 9.85
N LYS A 44 38.38 10.89 9.16
CA LYS A 44 37.35 11.73 9.79
C LYS A 44 36.26 10.87 10.42
N ALA A 45 35.94 11.12 11.68
CA ALA A 45 34.88 10.42 12.39
C ALA A 45 33.53 10.50 11.66
N PRO A 46 32.81 9.37 11.50
CA PRO A 46 31.42 9.38 11.04
C PRO A 46 30.51 10.12 12.03
N TYR A 47 29.36 10.59 11.54
CA TYR A 47 28.38 11.27 12.40
C TYR A 47 27.92 10.34 13.54
N GLY A 48 27.86 10.85 14.77
CA GLY A 48 27.58 10.03 15.97
C GLY A 48 28.83 9.51 16.70
N TYR A 49 30.01 9.70 16.11
CA TYR A 49 31.31 9.40 16.74
C TYR A 49 32.23 10.62 16.73
N ASP A 50 33.16 10.65 17.68
CA ASP A 50 34.32 11.54 17.68
C ASP A 50 35.60 10.70 17.54
N ASN A 51 36.64 11.30 16.94
CA ASN A 51 37.96 10.66 16.85
C ASN A 51 38.58 10.62 18.26
N PHE A 52 38.94 9.42 18.70
CA PHE A 52 39.54 9.18 20.00
C PHE A 52 40.87 8.43 19.81
N ARG A 53 41.76 8.50 20.79
CA ARG A 53 42.96 7.66 20.82
C ARG A 53 42.90 6.77 22.03
N ASP A 54 43.07 5.48 21.77
CA ASP A 54 43.09 4.44 22.78
C ASP A 54 44.33 4.56 23.70
N GLU A 55 44.39 3.74 24.75
CA GLU A 55 45.50 3.69 25.72
C GLU A 55 46.87 3.51 25.03
N PHE A 56 46.90 2.76 23.92
CA PHE A 56 48.08 2.56 23.08
C PHE A 56 48.35 3.70 22.08
N LYS A 57 47.72 4.88 22.24
CA LYS A 57 47.78 6.05 21.34
C LYS A 57 47.35 5.79 19.88
N LYS A 58 46.68 4.66 19.62
CA LYS A 58 46.13 4.28 18.31
C LYS A 58 44.76 4.94 18.07
N SER A 59 44.47 5.31 16.82
CA SER A 59 43.24 6.03 16.44
C SER A 59 42.01 5.12 16.45
N THR A 60 40.99 5.48 17.22
CA THR A 60 39.71 4.79 17.34
C THR A 60 38.54 5.79 17.29
N LEU A 61 37.31 5.29 17.42
CA LEU A 61 36.09 6.09 17.48
C LEU A 61 35.44 5.94 18.85
N LYS A 62 34.86 7.03 19.36
CA LYS A 62 34.05 7.02 20.58
C LYS A 62 32.68 7.64 20.32
N PRO A 63 31.57 7.05 20.80
CA PRO A 63 30.25 7.64 20.65
C PRO A 63 30.19 9.07 21.21
N ASN A 64 29.53 9.97 20.48
CA ASN A 64 29.34 11.35 20.91
C ASN A 64 27.87 11.62 21.28
N LYS A 65 27.54 12.88 21.61
CA LYS A 65 26.17 13.28 21.98
C LYS A 65 25.11 13.02 20.90
N TYR A 66 25.49 12.85 19.64
CA TYR A 66 24.57 12.58 18.53
C TYR A 66 24.38 11.09 18.25
N SER A 67 25.07 10.20 18.98
CA SER A 67 24.96 8.74 18.85
C SER A 67 23.52 8.24 18.98
N HIS A 68 22.74 8.78 19.92
CA HIS A 68 21.32 8.42 20.11
C HIS A 68 20.46 8.72 18.87
N LEU A 69 20.73 9.81 18.15
CA LEU A 69 20.03 10.15 16.91
C LEU A 69 20.36 9.16 15.79
N VAL A 70 21.59 8.63 15.78
CA VAL A 70 21.99 7.59 14.82
C VAL A 70 21.25 6.30 15.14
N LYS A 71 21.24 5.84 16.40
CA LYS A 71 20.50 4.64 16.81
C LYS A 71 19.03 4.73 16.39
N LYS A 72 18.37 5.83 16.77
CA LYS A 72 16.98 6.13 16.40
C LYS A 72 16.75 6.14 14.89
N ALA A 73 17.68 6.67 14.10
CA ALA A 73 17.58 6.67 12.64
C ALA A 73 17.59 5.25 12.06
N PHE A 74 18.46 4.37 12.55
CA PHE A 74 18.52 2.99 12.09
C PHE A 74 17.28 2.21 12.51
N ASP A 75 16.80 2.39 13.75
CA ASP A 75 15.60 1.72 14.25
C ASP A 75 14.34 2.13 13.47
N GLU A 76 14.12 3.43 13.27
CA GLU A 76 12.96 3.93 12.51
C GLU A 76 12.98 3.47 11.04
N VAL A 77 14.16 3.44 10.41
CA VAL A 77 14.28 2.95 9.02
C VAL A 77 14.10 1.44 8.95
N ALA A 78 14.56 0.68 9.95
CA ALA A 78 14.37 -0.76 10.01
C ALA A 78 12.89 -1.16 10.14
N MET A 79 12.06 -0.31 10.76
CA MET A 79 10.60 -0.51 10.82
C MET A 79 9.92 -0.35 9.45
N ASN A 80 10.51 0.43 8.52
CA ASN A 80 10.02 0.64 7.16
C ASN A 80 8.56 1.16 7.03
N ILE A 81 8.05 1.84 8.06
CA ILE A 81 6.69 2.40 8.11
C ILE A 81 6.61 3.68 7.28
N GLU A 82 7.63 4.52 7.37
CA GLU A 82 7.69 5.83 6.70
C GLU A 82 8.82 5.86 5.66
N PRO A 83 8.75 6.76 4.66
CA PRO A 83 9.86 6.95 3.74
C PRO A 83 11.09 7.50 4.48
N VAL A 84 12.28 7.01 4.10
CA VAL A 84 13.59 7.44 4.65
C VAL A 84 13.75 8.98 4.69
N GLU A 85 13.20 9.69 3.71
CA GLU A 85 13.26 11.15 3.64
C GLU A 85 12.39 11.84 4.70
N VAL A 86 11.26 11.25 5.08
CA VAL A 86 10.38 11.78 6.14
C VAL A 86 11.07 11.62 7.49
N ILE A 87 11.63 10.44 7.75
CA ILE A 87 12.44 10.15 8.94
C ILE A 87 13.59 11.16 9.06
N ARG A 88 14.35 11.38 7.98
CA ARG A 88 15.45 12.36 7.94
C ARG A 88 14.97 13.77 8.29
N LYS A 89 13.84 14.22 7.76
CA LYS A 89 13.29 15.56 8.04
C LYS A 89 12.88 15.69 9.51
N ARG A 90 12.24 14.67 10.08
CA ARG A 90 11.89 14.63 11.51
C ARG A 90 13.14 14.71 12.40
N LEU A 91 14.14 13.87 12.12
CA LEU A 91 15.40 13.88 12.87
C LEU A 91 16.20 15.18 12.71
N LYS A 92 16.08 15.85 11.56
CA LYS A 92 16.67 17.18 11.35
C LYS A 92 16.08 18.21 12.31
N ASN A 93 14.77 18.16 12.57
CA ASN A 93 14.12 19.02 13.56
C ASN A 93 14.59 18.69 14.99
N SER A 94 14.96 17.44 15.26
CA SER A 94 15.57 17.00 16.53
C SER A 94 17.08 17.32 16.65
N GLY A 95 17.67 18.05 15.70
CA GLY A 95 19.05 18.51 15.76
C GLY A 95 20.04 17.74 14.88
N MET A 96 19.59 16.78 14.06
CA MET A 96 20.46 16.08 13.10
C MET A 96 20.83 16.99 11.92
N LYS A 97 22.13 17.25 11.73
CA LYS A 97 22.62 18.19 10.68
C LYS A 97 22.88 17.52 9.32
N LEU A 98 22.40 16.31 9.09
CA LEU A 98 22.68 15.56 7.87
C LEU A 98 21.73 15.92 6.71
N GLU A 99 22.32 16.22 5.56
CA GLU A 99 21.60 16.33 4.29
C GLU A 99 21.24 14.95 3.71
N LYS A 100 20.37 14.92 2.70
CA LYS A 100 19.84 13.68 2.10
C LYS A 100 20.92 12.69 1.67
N SER A 101 21.96 13.16 0.97
CA SER A 101 23.06 12.31 0.51
C SER A 101 23.89 11.76 1.68
N ALA A 102 24.19 12.62 2.66
CA ALA A 102 24.96 12.25 3.83
C ALA A 102 24.21 11.23 4.71
N PHE A 103 22.90 11.40 4.90
CA PHE A 103 22.04 10.48 5.63
C PHE A 103 21.99 9.09 4.96
N ASN A 104 21.83 9.05 3.64
CA ASN A 104 21.86 7.78 2.90
C ASN A 104 23.23 7.09 2.97
N LYS A 105 24.33 7.85 2.94
CA LYS A 105 25.68 7.29 3.14
C LYS A 105 25.87 6.75 4.55
N MET A 106 25.33 7.44 5.56
CA MET A 106 25.36 7.00 6.95
C MET A 106 24.70 5.63 7.12
N LEU A 107 23.48 5.46 6.60
CA LEU A 107 22.71 4.22 6.72
C LEU A 107 23.36 3.00 6.02
N LYS A 108 24.30 3.22 5.10
CA LYS A 108 25.03 2.16 4.38
C LYS A 108 26.41 1.88 4.96
N ASN A 109 26.85 2.65 5.94
CA ASN A 109 28.21 2.57 6.46
C ASN A 109 28.32 1.45 7.50
N VAL A 110 29.14 0.44 7.21
CA VAL A 110 29.38 -0.72 8.10
C VAL A 110 30.07 -0.36 9.42
N VAL A 111 30.66 0.83 9.52
CA VAL A 111 31.32 1.32 10.74
C VAL A 111 30.37 1.37 11.93
N TYR A 112 29.07 1.64 11.70
CA TYR A 112 28.06 1.68 12.76
C TYR A 112 27.80 0.33 13.43
N VAL A 113 28.18 -0.77 12.78
CA VAL A 113 28.07 -2.15 13.27
C VAL A 113 29.39 -2.65 13.88
N GLY A 114 30.35 -1.75 14.12
CA GLY A 114 31.67 -2.13 14.63
C GLY A 114 32.49 -2.95 13.64
N LYS A 115 32.36 -2.68 12.33
CA LYS A 115 33.20 -3.30 11.28
C LYS A 115 33.90 -2.26 10.43
N ILE A 116 35.11 -2.56 9.96
CA ILE A 116 35.90 -1.70 9.08
C ILE A 116 36.11 -2.40 7.74
N LYS A 117 35.84 -1.69 6.65
CA LYS A 117 36.17 -2.14 5.29
C LYS A 117 37.62 -1.80 4.97
N VAL A 118 38.45 -2.82 4.81
CA VAL A 118 39.83 -2.70 4.35
C VAL A 118 39.82 -2.85 2.81
N PRO A 119 40.28 -1.83 2.06
CA PRO A 119 40.35 -1.93 0.60
C PRO A 119 41.40 -2.97 0.18
N GLU A 120 41.35 -3.43 -1.06
CA GLU A 120 42.40 -4.26 -1.63
C GLU A 120 43.74 -3.52 -1.64
N TYR A 121 44.81 -4.21 -1.26
CA TYR A 121 46.16 -3.64 -1.27
C TYR A 121 47.19 -4.71 -1.61
N LYS A 122 48.00 -4.43 -2.64
CA LYS A 122 49.01 -5.35 -3.19
C LYS A 122 48.39 -6.68 -3.65
N LYS A 123 48.59 -7.75 -2.89
CA LYS A 123 48.09 -9.11 -3.20
C LYS A 123 46.99 -9.57 -2.23
N GLU A 124 46.56 -8.70 -1.32
CA GLU A 124 45.50 -9.00 -0.35
C GLU A 124 44.16 -8.43 -0.83
N SER A 125 43.16 -9.30 -0.97
CA SER A 125 41.80 -8.94 -1.35
C SER A 125 41.13 -8.05 -0.29
N ALA A 126 40.16 -7.24 -0.72
CA ALA A 126 39.36 -6.44 0.22
C ALA A 126 38.69 -7.31 1.29
N MET A 127 38.79 -6.89 2.55
CA MET A 127 38.30 -7.65 3.70
C MET A 127 37.47 -6.77 4.65
N LEU A 128 36.60 -7.42 5.42
CA LEU A 128 35.84 -6.81 6.51
C LEU A 128 36.43 -7.30 7.82
N VAL A 129 36.93 -6.38 8.63
CA VAL A 129 37.57 -6.67 9.91
C VAL A 129 36.70 -6.12 11.04
N ASP A 130 36.69 -6.81 12.18
CA ASP A 130 36.03 -6.33 13.39
C ASP A 130 36.77 -5.11 13.95
N ALA A 131 36.01 -4.05 14.21
CA ALA A 131 36.54 -2.80 14.67
C ALA A 131 36.76 -2.82 16.19
N LYS A 132 37.71 -2.00 16.65
CA LYS A 132 37.98 -1.80 18.09
C LYS A 132 37.05 -0.79 18.76
N HIS A 133 36.25 -0.05 18.00
CA HIS A 133 35.31 0.92 18.55
C HIS A 133 33.94 0.30 18.87
N GLU A 134 33.20 0.93 19.77
CA GLU A 134 31.85 0.52 20.16
C GLU A 134 30.87 0.61 18.98
N ALA A 135 30.18 -0.48 18.66
CA ALA A 135 29.10 -0.49 17.68
C ALA A 135 27.89 0.30 18.20
N LEU A 136 27.33 1.19 17.37
CA LEU A 136 26.10 1.91 17.72
C LEU A 136 24.85 1.10 17.38
N VAL A 137 24.93 0.21 16.39
CA VAL A 137 23.79 -0.51 15.82
C VAL A 137 24.12 -1.98 15.65
N ASP A 138 23.15 -2.84 15.95
CA ASP A 138 23.29 -4.28 15.80
C ASP A 138 23.33 -4.71 14.33
N LEU A 139 24.01 -5.83 14.06
CA LEU A 139 24.15 -6.37 12.71
C LEU A 139 22.79 -6.71 12.07
N GLU A 140 21.82 -7.14 12.88
CA GLU A 140 20.48 -7.45 12.42
C GLU A 140 19.72 -6.21 11.95
N THR A 141 19.71 -5.14 12.76
CA THR A 141 19.08 -3.86 12.41
C THR A 141 19.73 -3.27 11.15
N PHE A 142 21.06 -3.34 11.05
CA PHE A 142 21.77 -2.90 9.85
C PHE A 142 21.37 -3.69 8.59
N LYS A 143 21.25 -5.01 8.69
CA LYS A 143 20.80 -5.88 7.59
C LYS A 143 19.38 -5.51 7.14
N LYS A 144 18.44 -5.34 8.07
CA LYS A 144 17.06 -4.89 7.78
C LYS A 144 17.06 -3.57 7.00
N VAL A 145 17.87 -2.60 7.43
CA VAL A 145 18.03 -1.33 6.71
C VAL A 145 18.59 -1.53 5.30
N GLN A 146 19.59 -2.40 5.11
CA GLN A 146 20.10 -2.69 3.77
C GLN A 146 19.04 -3.36 2.88
N ASP A 147 18.19 -4.21 3.45
CA ASP A 147 17.10 -4.86 2.72
C ASP A 147 16.01 -3.86 2.31
N VAL A 148 15.74 -2.83 3.12
CA VAL A 148 14.90 -1.67 2.72
C VAL A 148 15.49 -0.95 1.51
N PHE A 149 16.82 -0.83 1.40
CA PHE A 149 17.45 -0.22 0.22
C PHE A 149 17.51 -1.15 -1.01
N LYS A 150 17.56 -2.47 -0.82
CA LYS A 150 17.54 -3.46 -1.91
C LYS A 150 16.13 -3.69 -2.45
N SER A 151 15.13 -3.67 -1.58
CA SER A 151 13.73 -3.83 -1.98
C SER A 151 13.25 -2.59 -2.74
N LYS A 152 12.84 -2.79 -4.01
CA LYS A 152 12.25 -1.71 -4.83
C LYS A 152 10.81 -1.35 -4.42
N ARG A 153 10.23 -2.11 -3.48
CA ARG A 153 8.86 -1.92 -3.00
C ARG A 153 8.93 -1.44 -1.56
N TRP A 154 8.74 -0.14 -1.40
CA TRP A 154 8.52 0.43 -0.08
C TRP A 154 7.12 0.01 0.42
N HIS A 155 7.06 -0.47 1.66
CA HIS A 155 5.89 -1.10 2.27
C HIS A 155 5.08 -0.15 3.17
N GLY A 156 5.52 1.11 3.29
CA GLY A 156 4.89 2.13 4.15
C GLY A 156 3.74 2.92 3.49
N ILE A 157 3.21 3.88 4.25
CA ILE A 157 2.05 4.71 3.87
C ILE A 157 2.49 5.81 2.90
N LYS A 158 2.13 5.71 1.60
CA LYS A 158 2.48 6.69 0.53
C LYS A 158 2.47 8.11 1.06
N PRO A 159 3.61 8.85 1.03
CA PRO A 159 3.60 10.23 1.47
C PRO A 159 2.55 10.96 0.66
N ASN A 160 1.77 11.77 1.37
CA ASN A 160 0.57 12.35 0.85
C ASN A 160 0.91 13.35 -0.27
N ASN A 161 0.92 12.89 -1.51
CA ASN A 161 1.01 13.74 -2.71
C ASN A 161 -0.38 14.31 -3.03
N GLU A 162 -1.13 14.66 -2.00
CA GLU A 162 -2.40 15.35 -2.10
C GLU A 162 -2.19 16.67 -2.81
N ASN A 163 -2.73 16.75 -4.02
CA ASN A 163 -2.84 17.99 -4.73
C ASN A 163 -4.32 18.21 -5.00
N LEU A 164 -4.91 19.07 -4.17
CA LEU A 164 -6.34 19.37 -4.16
C LEU A 164 -6.85 19.82 -5.55
N ASP A 165 -6.00 20.45 -6.36
CA ASP A 165 -6.34 20.89 -7.71
C ASP A 165 -6.47 19.72 -8.71
N PHE A 166 -5.86 18.57 -8.42
CA PHE A 166 -5.74 17.44 -9.35
C PHE A 166 -6.19 16.10 -8.72
N PRO A 167 -7.44 15.98 -8.25
CA PRO A 167 -7.94 14.76 -7.59
C PRO A 167 -7.87 13.51 -8.47
N MET A 168 -8.01 13.67 -9.79
CA MET A 168 -8.02 12.57 -10.74
C MET A 168 -6.63 12.15 -11.22
N ARG A 169 -5.56 12.72 -10.65
CA ARG A 169 -4.19 12.23 -10.89
C ARG A 169 -4.12 10.76 -10.49
N ASP A 170 -3.41 9.95 -11.29
CA ASP A 170 -3.30 8.49 -11.20
C ASP A 170 -4.51 7.67 -11.66
N PHE A 171 -5.71 8.27 -11.82
CA PHE A 171 -6.89 7.61 -12.40
C PHE A 171 -6.96 7.74 -13.92
N LEU A 172 -6.10 8.56 -14.53
CA LEU A 172 -6.15 8.92 -15.94
C LEU A 172 -4.92 8.40 -16.70
N THR A 173 -5.15 7.90 -17.92
CA THR A 173 -4.13 7.44 -18.89
C THR A 173 -4.35 8.10 -20.24
N CYS A 174 -3.28 8.36 -20.97
CA CYS A 174 -3.35 9.04 -22.25
C CYS A 174 -3.86 8.09 -23.34
N GLU A 175 -4.86 8.51 -24.11
CA GLU A 175 -5.38 7.74 -25.26
C GLU A 175 -4.32 7.49 -26.34
N ILE A 176 -3.37 8.42 -26.52
CA ILE A 176 -2.39 8.35 -27.62
C ILE A 176 -1.21 7.41 -27.31
N CYS A 177 -0.68 7.45 -26.09
CA CYS A 177 0.55 6.72 -25.74
C CYS A 177 0.41 5.76 -24.56
N GLY A 178 -0.77 5.65 -23.96
CA GLY A 178 -1.00 4.87 -22.73
C GLY A 178 -0.27 5.40 -21.48
N GLY A 179 0.51 6.47 -21.61
CA GLY A 179 1.27 7.08 -20.53
C GLY A 179 0.36 7.71 -19.46
N GLN A 180 0.90 7.93 -18.27
CA GLN A 180 0.14 8.55 -17.18
C GLN A 180 -0.16 10.03 -17.47
N ILE A 181 -1.40 10.43 -17.18
CA ILE A 181 -1.81 11.84 -17.17
C ILE A 181 -1.47 12.45 -15.80
N THR A 182 -0.85 13.62 -15.83
CA THR A 182 -0.52 14.41 -14.65
C THR A 182 -1.19 15.79 -14.71
N GLY A 183 -1.02 16.60 -13.68
CA GLY A 183 -1.67 17.92 -13.56
C GLY A 183 -0.65 19.03 -13.35
N SER A 184 -0.77 20.13 -14.08
CA SER A 184 0.04 21.34 -13.84
C SER A 184 -0.76 22.62 -14.06
N LYS A 185 -0.37 23.69 -13.37
CA LYS A 185 -0.94 25.03 -13.55
C LYS A 185 -0.07 25.82 -14.53
N SER A 186 -0.68 26.38 -15.57
CA SER A 186 -0.04 27.36 -16.46
C SER A 186 -0.35 28.77 -16.01
N LYS A 187 0.65 29.66 -15.98
CA LYS A 187 0.46 31.07 -15.64
C LYS A 187 0.00 31.85 -16.88
N GLY A 188 -1.20 32.43 -16.83
CA GLY A 188 -1.65 33.44 -17.79
C GLY A 188 -1.27 34.86 -17.33
N ARG A 189 -1.76 35.88 -18.05
CA ARG A 189 -1.53 37.30 -17.72
C ARG A 189 -2.10 37.70 -16.35
N VAL A 190 -3.30 37.20 -16.03
CA VAL A 190 -4.07 37.59 -14.83
C VAL A 190 -4.24 36.44 -13.83
N LYS A 191 -4.43 35.20 -14.31
CA LYS A 191 -4.69 34.03 -13.44
C LYS A 191 -3.92 32.78 -13.88
N LYS A 192 -3.83 31.80 -12.99
CA LYS A 192 -3.29 30.47 -13.28
C LYS A 192 -4.42 29.54 -13.72
N TYR A 193 -4.17 28.74 -14.76
CA TYR A 193 -5.13 27.79 -15.32
C TYR A 193 -4.61 26.38 -15.07
N ALA A 194 -5.45 25.50 -14.52
CA ALA A 194 -5.09 24.13 -14.20
C ALA A 194 -5.43 23.20 -15.38
N TYR A 195 -4.50 22.30 -15.73
CA TYR A 195 -4.70 21.34 -16.81
C TYR A 195 -4.25 19.95 -16.42
N TYR A 196 -5.02 18.94 -16.84
CA TYR A 196 -4.53 17.59 -16.98
C TYR A 196 -3.79 17.46 -18.32
N HIS A 197 -2.59 16.86 -18.31
CA HIS A 197 -1.77 16.71 -19.49
C HIS A 197 -0.96 15.42 -19.45
N CYS A 198 -0.61 14.91 -20.63
CA CYS A 198 0.26 13.77 -20.74
C CYS A 198 1.65 14.10 -20.20
N ARG A 199 2.25 13.17 -19.44
CA ARG A 199 3.63 13.29 -18.96
C ARG A 199 4.66 13.07 -20.08
N ASN A 200 4.28 12.34 -21.13
CA ASN A 200 5.13 12.03 -22.28
C ASN A 200 5.04 13.16 -23.33
N THR A 201 5.62 12.94 -24.51
CA THR A 201 5.66 13.91 -25.63
C THR A 201 4.32 14.17 -26.32
N CYS A 202 3.22 13.59 -25.85
CA CYS A 202 1.90 13.79 -26.46
C CYS A 202 1.34 15.18 -26.16
N LYS A 203 0.64 15.76 -27.14
CA LYS A 203 -0.03 17.06 -27.02
C LYS A 203 -1.36 17.01 -26.26
N THR A 204 -1.66 15.91 -25.56
CA THR A 204 -2.90 15.77 -24.81
C THR A 204 -2.90 16.72 -23.62
N ARG A 205 -3.80 17.70 -23.64
CA ARG A 205 -3.93 18.73 -22.59
C ARG A 205 -5.38 19.19 -22.51
N VAL A 206 -5.99 19.03 -21.34
CA VAL A 206 -7.40 19.34 -21.11
C VAL A 206 -7.53 20.16 -19.81
N PRO A 207 -8.34 21.24 -19.80
CA PRO A 207 -8.66 21.97 -18.57
C PRO A 207 -9.21 21.04 -17.48
N VAL A 208 -8.96 21.36 -16.21
CA VAL A 208 -9.44 20.53 -15.09
C VAL A 208 -10.96 20.47 -15.04
N GLU A 209 -11.62 21.59 -15.30
CA GLU A 209 -13.08 21.72 -15.31
C GLU A 209 -13.69 20.82 -16.39
N ASP A 210 -13.22 20.94 -17.62
CA ASP A 210 -13.66 20.11 -18.75
C ASP A 210 -13.42 18.62 -18.48
N ALA A 211 -12.30 18.29 -17.84
CA ALA A 211 -12.00 16.91 -17.51
C ALA A 211 -12.95 16.32 -16.46
N HIS A 212 -13.29 17.10 -15.44
CA HIS A 212 -14.27 16.68 -14.43
C HIS A 212 -15.66 16.52 -15.04
N ILE A 213 -16.08 17.40 -15.95
CA ILE A 213 -17.35 17.29 -16.69
C ILE A 213 -17.37 16.01 -17.54
N LYS A 214 -16.29 15.72 -18.27
CA LYS A 214 -16.19 14.48 -19.06
C LYS A 214 -16.31 13.22 -18.22
N ILE A 215 -15.70 13.20 -17.03
CA ILE A 215 -15.82 12.07 -16.09
C ILE A 215 -17.24 11.98 -15.53
N ALA A 216 -17.84 13.11 -15.16
CA ALA A 216 -19.22 13.16 -14.69
C ALA A 216 -20.20 12.64 -15.73
N ASN A 217 -19.99 12.92 -17.02
CA ASN A 217 -20.83 12.39 -18.11
C ASN A 217 -20.74 10.86 -18.23
N ILE A 218 -19.57 10.27 -17.98
CA ILE A 218 -19.42 8.81 -17.93
C ILE A 218 -20.21 8.25 -16.73
N LEU A 219 -20.09 8.89 -15.57
CA LEU A 219 -20.82 8.49 -14.36
C LEU A 219 -22.33 8.61 -14.52
N LEU A 220 -22.81 9.63 -15.24
CA LEU A 220 -24.21 9.82 -15.58
C LEU A 220 -24.75 8.63 -16.40
N GLY A 221 -23.96 8.11 -17.34
CA GLY A 221 -24.31 6.92 -18.11
C GLY A 221 -24.34 5.61 -17.29
N LEU A 222 -23.80 5.62 -16.08
CA LEU A 222 -23.79 4.50 -15.14
C LEU A 222 -24.82 4.67 -14.01
N LYS A 223 -25.68 5.68 -14.09
CA LYS A 223 -26.71 5.94 -13.08
C LYS A 223 -27.68 4.77 -12.97
N VAL A 224 -27.86 4.27 -11.76
CA VAL A 224 -28.83 3.21 -11.48
C VAL A 224 -30.23 3.81 -11.38
N ASN A 225 -31.21 3.12 -11.97
CA ASN A 225 -32.61 3.53 -11.88
C ASN A 225 -33.10 3.37 -10.42
N PRO A 226 -33.77 4.37 -9.82
CA PRO A 226 -34.33 4.28 -8.47
C PRO A 226 -35.17 3.02 -8.21
N ASN A 227 -35.92 2.53 -9.20
CA ASN A 227 -36.73 1.31 -9.05
C ASN A 227 -35.86 0.05 -8.86
N VAL A 228 -34.64 0.05 -9.43
CA VAL A 228 -33.67 -1.05 -9.25
C VAL A 228 -33.04 -0.98 -7.85
N LYS A 229 -32.87 0.23 -7.30
CA LYS A 229 -32.36 0.41 -5.93
C LYS A 229 -33.27 -0.28 -4.91
N GLU A 230 -34.59 -0.09 -4.98
CA GLU A 230 -35.53 -0.71 -4.05
C GLU A 230 -35.53 -2.25 -4.14
N MET A 231 -35.48 -2.79 -5.37
CA MET A 231 -35.43 -4.24 -5.56
C MET A 231 -34.13 -4.84 -4.98
N PHE A 232 -32.99 -4.19 -5.20
CA PHE A 232 -31.70 -4.68 -4.70
C PHE A 232 -31.54 -4.49 -3.20
N SER A 233 -32.10 -3.43 -2.60
CA SER A 233 -32.05 -3.27 -1.14
C SER A 233 -32.80 -4.40 -0.44
N VAL A 234 -33.95 -4.84 -0.98
CA VAL A 234 -34.68 -6.01 -0.46
C VAL A 234 -33.84 -7.28 -0.57
N ILE A 235 -33.30 -7.59 -1.75
CA ILE A 235 -32.48 -8.79 -1.98
C ILE A 235 -31.25 -8.82 -1.05
N LEU A 236 -30.56 -7.68 -0.89
CA LEU A 236 -29.38 -7.60 -0.03
C LEU A 236 -29.72 -7.77 1.45
N ASN A 237 -30.86 -7.24 1.89
CA ASN A 237 -31.36 -7.43 3.25
C ASN A 237 -31.72 -8.89 3.53
N ASP A 238 -32.32 -9.59 2.56
CA ASP A 238 -32.66 -11.02 2.68
C ASP A 238 -31.38 -11.88 2.74
N CYS A 239 -30.41 -11.64 1.85
CA CYS A 239 -29.11 -12.32 1.91
C CYS A 239 -28.37 -12.06 3.22
N GLU A 240 -28.44 -10.83 3.76
CA GLU A 240 -27.83 -10.52 5.06
C GLU A 240 -28.51 -11.26 6.21
N ALA A 241 -29.84 -11.40 6.18
CA ALA A 241 -30.59 -12.16 7.18
C ALA A 241 -30.18 -13.66 7.14
N GLU A 242 -30.02 -14.25 5.96
CA GLU A 242 -29.54 -15.63 5.80
C GLU A 242 -28.10 -15.81 6.31
N ILE A 243 -27.19 -14.91 5.93
CA ILE A 243 -25.79 -14.95 6.37
C ILE A 243 -25.68 -14.81 7.89
N ASN A 244 -26.44 -13.88 8.48
CA ASN A 244 -26.47 -13.69 9.93
C ASN A 244 -27.08 -14.89 10.65
N GLY A 245 -28.15 -15.48 10.13
CA GLY A 245 -28.75 -16.70 10.69
C GLY A 245 -27.76 -17.88 10.69
N ASN A 246 -27.07 -18.11 9.56
CA ASN A 246 -26.04 -19.15 9.46
C ASN A 246 -24.87 -18.90 10.40
N ARG A 247 -24.47 -17.63 10.59
CA ARG A 247 -23.42 -17.24 11.53
C ARG A 247 -23.83 -17.50 12.98
N GLU A 248 -25.04 -17.12 13.38
CA GLU A 248 -25.55 -17.36 14.72
C GLU A 248 -25.65 -18.85 15.04
N ASN A 249 -26.11 -19.66 14.08
CA ASN A 249 -26.15 -21.11 14.22
C ASN A 249 -24.75 -21.71 14.37
N SER A 250 -23.78 -21.26 13.57
CA SER A 250 -22.39 -21.68 13.66
C SER A 250 -21.74 -21.29 14.99
N LEU A 251 -22.03 -20.08 15.49
CA LEU A 251 -21.55 -19.60 16.78
C LEU A 251 -22.11 -20.44 17.93
N LYS A 252 -23.41 -20.75 17.91
CA LYS A 252 -24.06 -21.63 18.90
C LYS A 252 -23.41 -23.01 18.94
N ALA A 253 -23.21 -23.63 17.78
CA ALA A 253 -22.57 -24.95 17.67
C ALA A 253 -21.12 -24.94 18.21
N LYS A 254 -20.35 -23.88 17.95
CA LYS A 254 -18.96 -23.75 18.44
C LYS A 254 -18.90 -23.48 19.94
N ILE A 255 -19.82 -22.70 20.50
CA ILE A 255 -19.95 -22.49 21.96
C ILE A 255 -20.33 -23.80 22.66
N GLU A 256 -21.22 -24.59 22.08
CA GLU A 256 -21.58 -25.91 22.60
C GLU A 256 -20.41 -26.88 22.57
N LEU A 257 -19.64 -26.90 21.47
CA LEU A 257 -18.40 -27.66 21.38
C LEU A 257 -17.37 -27.22 22.44
N GLN A 258 -17.20 -25.91 22.64
CA GLN A 258 -16.32 -25.36 23.67
C GLN A 258 -16.72 -25.85 25.07
N LYS A 259 -18.03 -25.84 25.39
CA LYS A 259 -18.53 -26.38 26.67
C LYS A 259 -18.24 -27.87 26.81
N SER A 260 -18.46 -28.65 25.76
CA SER A 260 -18.17 -30.09 25.77
C SER A 260 -16.68 -30.39 25.98
N LEU A 261 -15.78 -29.58 25.42
CA LEU A 261 -14.34 -29.74 25.60
C LEU A 261 -13.90 -29.36 27.02
N LYS A 262 -14.52 -28.35 27.64
CA LYS A 262 -14.28 -27.99 29.05
C LYS A 262 -14.76 -29.09 30.00
N SER A 263 -15.94 -29.65 29.75
CA SER A 263 -16.45 -30.80 30.52
C SER A 263 -15.51 -32.02 30.40
N LYS A 264 -14.94 -32.29 29.22
CA LYS A 264 -13.93 -33.35 29.07
C LYS A 264 -12.65 -33.11 29.86
N ILE A 265 -12.27 -31.85 30.12
CA ILE A 265 -11.14 -31.53 31.01
C ILE A 265 -11.51 -31.92 32.44
N GLU A 266 -12.67 -31.50 32.91
CA GLU A 266 -13.20 -31.83 34.25
C GLU A 266 -13.27 -33.36 34.44
N ASP A 267 -13.83 -34.10 33.47
CA ASP A 267 -13.89 -35.58 33.52
C ASP A 267 -12.49 -36.21 33.56
N THR A 268 -11.52 -35.63 32.85
CA THR A 268 -10.13 -36.15 32.83
C THR A 268 -9.41 -35.85 34.14
N GLU A 269 -9.73 -34.73 34.80
CA GLU A 269 -9.23 -34.37 36.13
C GLU A 269 -9.77 -35.34 37.20
N ASP A 270 -11.06 -35.67 37.15
CA ASP A 270 -11.68 -36.64 38.05
C ASP A 270 -11.06 -38.05 37.91
N LEU A 271 -10.75 -38.48 36.68
CA LEU A 271 -10.07 -39.76 36.40
C LEU A 271 -8.60 -39.80 36.89
N LEU A 272 -7.95 -38.64 37.03
CA LEU A 272 -6.62 -38.56 37.65
C LEU A 272 -6.73 -38.68 39.16
N ILE A 273 -7.77 -38.07 39.76
CA ILE A 273 -8.03 -38.13 41.20
C ILE A 273 -8.35 -39.56 41.64
N SER A 274 -9.11 -40.32 40.84
CA SER A 274 -9.37 -41.75 41.07
C SER A 274 -8.15 -42.66 40.84
N LYS A 275 -7.02 -42.11 40.36
CA LYS A 275 -5.77 -42.82 39.98
C LYS A 275 -5.92 -43.80 38.82
N ASP A 276 -6.95 -43.65 37.99
CA ASP A 276 -7.18 -44.52 36.83
C ASP A 276 -6.23 -44.20 35.66
N ILE A 277 -5.56 -43.04 35.69
CA ILE A 277 -4.65 -42.56 34.64
C ILE A 277 -3.33 -42.08 35.26
N ASN A 278 -2.20 -42.30 34.57
CA ASN A 278 -0.89 -41.79 34.99
C ASN A 278 -0.67 -40.32 34.56
N LYS A 279 0.26 -39.63 35.22
CA LYS A 279 0.54 -38.20 35.00
C LYS A 279 0.95 -37.86 33.55
N GLU A 280 1.69 -38.76 32.90
CA GLU A 280 2.14 -38.58 31.52
C GLU A 280 0.98 -38.63 30.52
N ARG A 281 0.05 -39.57 30.70
CA ARG A 281 -1.13 -39.72 29.85
C ARG A 281 -2.14 -38.59 30.08
N PHE A 282 -2.30 -38.14 31.32
CA PHE A 282 -3.10 -36.96 31.66
C PHE A 282 -2.60 -35.72 30.92
N ASN A 283 -1.30 -35.40 31.03
CA ASN A 283 -0.70 -34.24 30.36
C ASN A 283 -0.92 -34.29 28.84
N SER A 284 -0.77 -35.46 28.21
CA SER A 284 -1.00 -35.64 26.77
C SER A 284 -2.46 -35.42 26.35
N ILE A 285 -3.43 -35.82 27.19
CA ILE A 285 -4.86 -35.60 26.92
C ILE A 285 -5.20 -34.12 27.07
N ILE A 286 -4.75 -33.48 28.14
CA ILE A 286 -4.98 -32.06 28.42
C ILE A 286 -4.35 -31.16 27.35
N GLU A 287 -3.12 -31.43 26.90
CA GLU A 287 -2.48 -30.68 25.82
C GLU A 287 -3.32 -30.72 24.53
N ARG A 288 -3.81 -31.91 24.14
CA ARG A 288 -4.64 -32.08 22.95
C ARG A 288 -5.98 -31.34 23.07
N ILE A 289 -6.64 -31.41 24.23
CA ILE A 289 -7.91 -30.70 24.45
C ILE A 289 -7.68 -29.18 24.47
N ASN A 290 -6.59 -28.70 25.07
CA ASN A 290 -6.23 -27.29 25.08
C ASN A 290 -5.92 -26.74 23.68
N LEU A 291 -5.28 -27.54 22.80
CA LEU A 291 -5.10 -27.18 21.40
C LEU A 291 -6.46 -27.01 20.69
N GLN A 292 -7.38 -27.96 20.86
CA GLN A 292 -8.73 -27.86 20.30
C GLN A 292 -9.52 -26.68 20.87
N LEU A 293 -9.38 -26.40 22.17
CA LEU A 293 -10.01 -25.23 22.80
C LEU A 293 -9.47 -23.92 22.22
N ASN A 294 -8.16 -23.82 22.00
CA ASN A 294 -7.56 -22.63 21.40
C ASN A 294 -8.06 -22.41 19.97
N GLU A 295 -8.16 -23.47 19.15
CA GLU A 295 -8.73 -23.39 17.80
C GLU A 295 -10.18 -22.92 17.83
N VAL A 296 -11.02 -23.53 18.67
CA VAL A 296 -12.44 -23.17 18.81
C VAL A 296 -12.61 -21.75 19.35
N ASN A 297 -11.78 -21.33 20.31
CA ASN A 297 -11.81 -19.97 20.86
C ASN A 297 -11.48 -18.93 19.79
N ASN A 298 -10.45 -19.18 18.97
CA ASN A 298 -10.07 -18.29 17.88
C ASN A 298 -11.20 -18.17 16.84
N GLU A 299 -11.86 -19.29 16.49
CA GLU A 299 -13.00 -19.28 15.58
C GLU A 299 -14.20 -18.51 16.14
N ILE A 300 -14.51 -18.67 17.43
CA ILE A 300 -15.56 -17.91 18.12
C ILE A 300 -15.24 -16.42 18.11
N GLU A 301 -13.99 -16.04 18.35
CA GLU A 301 -13.54 -14.64 18.32
C GLU A 301 -13.72 -14.03 16.93
N ILE A 302 -13.31 -14.74 15.87
CA ILE A 302 -13.51 -14.32 14.47
C ILE A 302 -14.99 -14.12 14.15
N LEU A 303 -15.86 -15.06 14.56
CA LEU A 303 -17.30 -15.00 14.32
C LEU A 303 -18.00 -13.88 15.11
N ASN A 304 -17.42 -13.46 16.24
CA ASN A 304 -17.90 -12.35 17.07
C ASN A 304 -17.45 -10.97 16.56
N THR A 305 -16.32 -10.91 15.85
CA THR A 305 -15.72 -9.64 15.40
C THR A 305 -16.51 -8.98 14.26
N ARG A 306 -17.24 -9.76 13.43
CA ARG A 306 -18.09 -9.24 12.35
C ARG A 306 -19.52 -8.98 12.84
N LYS A 307 -19.73 -7.83 13.49
CA LYS A 307 -21.06 -7.36 13.92
C LYS A 307 -21.62 -6.20 13.11
N ASP A 308 -20.81 -5.60 12.23
CA ASP A 308 -21.23 -4.42 11.49
C ASP A 308 -22.36 -4.79 10.54
N SER A 309 -23.52 -4.15 10.72
CA SER A 309 -24.67 -4.34 9.85
C SER A 309 -24.31 -3.85 8.45
N ILE A 310 -24.32 -4.75 7.47
CA ILE A 310 -24.01 -4.42 6.08
C ILE A 310 -25.07 -3.47 5.51
N LYS A 311 -26.28 -3.47 6.09
CA LYS A 311 -27.40 -2.55 5.80
C LYS A 311 -27.01 -1.09 5.58
N THR A 312 -26.34 -0.48 6.56
CA THR A 312 -26.01 0.95 6.49
C THR A 312 -25.04 1.26 5.34
N TYR A 313 -24.11 0.35 5.05
CA TYR A 313 -23.19 0.45 3.92
C TYR A 313 -23.88 0.19 2.58
N VAL A 314 -24.84 -0.73 2.54
CA VAL A 314 -25.64 -1.04 1.35
C VAL A 314 -26.51 0.15 0.97
N ASP A 315 -27.25 0.72 1.91
CA ASP A 315 -28.13 1.86 1.64
C ASP A 315 -27.32 3.08 1.19
N SER A 316 -26.20 3.36 1.87
CA SER A 316 -25.28 4.43 1.50
C SER A 316 -24.64 4.19 0.12
N GLY A 317 -24.28 2.95 -0.19
CA GLY A 317 -23.72 2.56 -1.47
C GLY A 317 -24.72 2.66 -2.62
N LEU A 318 -25.98 2.26 -2.38
CA LEU A 318 -27.05 2.39 -3.36
C LEU A 318 -27.43 3.86 -3.60
N GLU A 319 -27.44 4.70 -2.55
CA GLU A 319 -27.66 6.14 -2.70
C GLU A 319 -26.56 6.80 -3.54
N LEU A 320 -25.31 6.39 -3.32
CA LEU A 320 -24.17 6.81 -4.13
C LEU A 320 -24.38 6.46 -5.61
N LEU A 321 -24.85 5.23 -5.91
CA LEU A 321 -25.06 4.75 -7.29
C LEU A 321 -26.19 5.48 -8.04
N VAL A 322 -27.15 6.08 -7.33
CA VAL A 322 -28.23 6.90 -7.94
C VAL A 322 -27.72 8.31 -8.27
N ASN A 323 -26.75 8.84 -7.52
CA ASN A 323 -26.32 10.23 -7.59
C ASN A 323 -24.83 10.41 -7.95
N LEU A 324 -24.23 9.44 -8.66
CA LEU A 324 -22.78 9.38 -8.93
C LEU A 324 -22.19 10.66 -9.54
N ASP A 325 -22.85 11.23 -10.54
CA ASP A 325 -22.39 12.41 -11.26
C ASP A 325 -22.36 13.66 -10.35
N GLN A 326 -23.45 13.89 -9.62
CA GLN A 326 -23.58 15.02 -8.69
C GLN A 326 -22.63 14.88 -7.51
N MET A 327 -22.53 13.67 -6.95
CA MET A 327 -21.60 13.39 -5.86
C MET A 327 -20.16 13.59 -6.31
N PHE A 328 -19.79 13.16 -7.53
CA PHE A 328 -18.45 13.41 -8.05
C PHE A 328 -18.17 14.90 -8.24
N LEU A 329 -19.07 15.66 -8.86
CA LEU A 329 -18.85 17.09 -9.14
C LEU A 329 -18.75 17.93 -7.87
N ASN A 330 -19.62 17.68 -6.89
CA ASN A 330 -19.72 18.47 -5.67
C ASN A 330 -18.76 18.03 -4.55
N SER A 331 -18.10 16.88 -4.71
CA SER A 331 -17.14 16.38 -3.73
C SER A 331 -15.79 17.12 -3.76
N ASP A 332 -15.12 17.08 -2.62
CA ASP A 332 -13.75 17.51 -2.46
C ASP A 332 -12.75 16.50 -3.09
N TYR A 333 -11.46 16.69 -2.82
CA TYR A 333 -10.40 15.82 -3.33
C TYR A 333 -10.62 14.35 -2.97
N HIS A 334 -10.98 14.06 -1.72
CA HIS A 334 -11.14 12.69 -1.24
C HIS A 334 -12.40 12.06 -1.81
N GLY A 335 -13.53 12.77 -1.77
CA GLY A 335 -14.79 12.26 -2.31
C GLY A 335 -14.66 11.92 -3.80
N LYS A 336 -14.05 12.79 -4.62
CA LYS A 336 -13.81 12.50 -6.05
C LYS A 336 -13.02 11.22 -6.28
N ARG A 337 -12.00 10.97 -5.45
CA ARG A 337 -11.16 9.76 -5.54
C ARG A 337 -11.87 8.52 -5.03
N ILE A 338 -12.69 8.63 -3.99
CA ILE A 338 -13.52 7.54 -3.48
C ILE A 338 -14.51 7.10 -4.58
N VAL A 339 -15.25 8.05 -5.17
CA VAL A 339 -16.18 7.75 -6.27
C VAL A 339 -15.42 7.09 -7.42
N ALA A 340 -14.35 7.69 -7.93
CA ALA A 340 -13.62 7.11 -9.04
C ALA A 340 -13.02 5.71 -8.72
N GLY A 341 -12.50 5.52 -7.51
CA GLY A 341 -11.89 4.26 -7.07
C GLY A 341 -12.90 3.13 -6.83
N SER A 342 -14.13 3.45 -6.43
CA SER A 342 -15.18 2.46 -6.22
C SER A 342 -15.83 2.00 -7.53
N ILE A 343 -15.90 2.90 -8.54
CA ILE A 343 -16.58 2.64 -9.81
C ILE A 343 -15.65 2.03 -10.86
N PHE A 344 -14.41 2.54 -10.97
CA PHE A 344 -13.49 2.18 -12.04
C PHE A 344 -12.40 1.21 -11.56
N ASN A 345 -12.44 -0.01 -12.08
CA ASN A 345 -11.42 -1.04 -11.80
C ASN A 345 -10.08 -0.77 -12.50
N GLN A 346 -10.11 0.05 -13.55
CA GLN A 346 -8.95 0.44 -14.34
C GLN A 346 -8.94 1.95 -14.55
N LYS A 347 -7.78 2.48 -14.98
CA LYS A 347 -7.63 3.89 -15.27
C LYS A 347 -8.47 4.29 -16.47
N LEU A 348 -9.06 5.47 -16.42
CA LEU A 348 -9.80 6.08 -17.53
C LEU A 348 -8.82 6.46 -18.64
N ILE A 349 -9.21 6.17 -19.88
CA ILE A 349 -8.49 6.58 -21.08
C ILE A 349 -8.95 7.99 -21.44
N PHE A 350 -8.00 8.91 -21.52
CA PHE A 350 -8.24 10.34 -21.62
C PHE A 350 -7.54 10.92 -22.85
N GLY A 351 -8.34 11.43 -23.78
CA GLY A 351 -7.91 12.16 -24.98
C GLY A 351 -8.30 13.64 -24.89
N ASN A 352 -7.95 14.40 -25.94
CA ASN A 352 -8.33 15.82 -26.02
C ASN A 352 -9.85 15.98 -26.12
N ASP A 353 -10.50 15.16 -26.94
CA ASP A 353 -11.94 15.24 -27.19
C ASP A 353 -12.70 14.18 -26.40
N ASN A 354 -12.16 12.97 -26.30
CA ASN A 354 -12.86 11.84 -25.70
C ASN A 354 -12.32 11.44 -24.32
N CYS A 355 -13.21 10.92 -23.47
CA CYS A 355 -12.87 10.19 -22.25
C CYS A 355 -13.60 8.84 -22.31
N ARG A 356 -12.90 7.74 -22.06
CA ARG A 356 -13.45 6.38 -22.14
C ARG A 356 -13.06 5.56 -20.92
N THR A 357 -13.95 4.65 -20.53
CA THR A 357 -13.69 3.59 -19.56
C THR A 357 -13.23 2.34 -20.28
N THR A 358 -12.27 1.61 -19.69
CA THR A 358 -11.88 0.28 -20.19
C THR A 358 -12.67 -0.85 -19.52
N LYS A 359 -12.92 -0.74 -18.20
CA LYS A 359 -13.72 -1.72 -17.44
C LYS A 359 -14.34 -1.04 -16.21
N VAL A 360 -15.64 -1.26 -16.00
CA VAL A 360 -16.39 -0.82 -14.80
C VAL A 360 -16.46 -1.99 -13.81
N ASN A 361 -16.71 -1.72 -12.53
CA ASN A 361 -16.99 -2.74 -11.54
C ASN A 361 -18.19 -3.63 -11.96
N GLU A 362 -18.05 -4.95 -11.79
CA GLU A 362 -18.99 -5.96 -12.27
C GLU A 362 -20.38 -5.81 -11.62
N VAL A 363 -20.43 -5.40 -10.35
CA VAL A 363 -21.69 -5.11 -9.64
C VAL A 363 -22.47 -4.00 -10.33
N ILE A 364 -21.77 -2.92 -10.72
CA ILE A 364 -22.37 -1.78 -11.41
C ILE A 364 -22.80 -2.18 -12.81
N GLU A 365 -22.01 -3.02 -13.47
CA GLU A 365 -22.37 -3.55 -14.78
C GLU A 365 -23.67 -4.35 -14.71
N VAL A 366 -23.84 -5.22 -13.70
CA VAL A 366 -25.10 -5.96 -13.48
C VAL A 366 -26.26 -5.02 -13.17
N LEU A 367 -26.07 -4.05 -12.28
CA LEU A 367 -27.10 -3.08 -11.90
C LEU A 367 -27.56 -2.20 -13.08
N THR A 368 -26.65 -1.88 -14.00
CA THR A 368 -26.94 -1.01 -15.15
C THR A 368 -27.43 -1.78 -16.38
N ARG A 369 -27.13 -3.09 -16.51
CA ARG A 369 -27.59 -3.96 -17.61
C ARG A 369 -29.11 -4.03 -17.74
N ASN A 370 -29.84 -4.06 -16.63
CA ASN A 370 -31.31 -4.18 -16.62
C ASN A 370 -32.05 -2.93 -17.16
N SER A 371 -31.37 -1.79 -17.27
CA SER A 371 -31.98 -0.57 -17.80
C SER A 371 -32.20 -0.62 -19.32
N LYS A 372 -31.39 -1.37 -20.08
CA LYS A 372 -31.51 -1.45 -21.55
C LYS A 372 -32.56 -2.46 -22.04
N GLY A 373 -32.86 -3.49 -21.26
CA GLY A 373 -33.88 -4.51 -21.60
C GLY A 373 -35.32 -4.10 -21.29
N SER A 374 -35.53 -2.96 -20.62
CA SER A 374 -36.85 -2.47 -20.20
C SER A 374 -37.41 -1.40 -21.15
N GLY A 375 -36.85 -1.27 -22.35
CA GLY A 375 -37.38 -0.43 -23.42
C GLY A 375 -38.61 -1.08 -24.07
N GLY A 376 -39.77 -0.91 -23.45
CA GLY A 376 -41.08 -1.12 -24.08
C GLY A 376 -41.61 -2.56 -24.03
N TYR A 377 -41.91 -3.07 -22.83
CA TYR A 377 -43.02 -4.01 -22.75
C TYR A 377 -44.30 -3.23 -23.10
N LYS A 378 -44.79 -3.43 -24.33
CA LYS A 378 -46.13 -2.99 -24.75
C LYS A 378 -47.10 -3.39 -23.64
N LYS A 379 -47.84 -2.41 -23.10
CA LYS A 379 -49.02 -2.65 -22.25
C LYS A 379 -50.09 -3.36 -23.10
N GLY A 380 -49.89 -4.63 -23.40
CA GLY A 380 -50.95 -5.51 -23.88
C GLY A 380 -51.86 -5.78 -22.69
N LYS A 381 -53.15 -5.48 -22.84
CA LYS A 381 -54.18 -5.84 -21.86
C LYS A 381 -53.97 -7.29 -21.42
N ALA A 382 -53.86 -7.51 -20.12
CA ALA A 382 -53.74 -8.83 -19.52
C ALA A 382 -55.09 -9.54 -19.45
N VAL A 383 -55.87 -9.59 -20.55
CA VAL A 383 -57.02 -10.49 -20.66
C VAL A 383 -57.30 -10.78 -22.14
N ILE A 384 -57.12 -12.03 -22.55
CA ILE A 384 -57.78 -12.62 -23.72
C ILE A 384 -59.03 -13.28 -23.13
N SER A 385 -60.22 -12.78 -23.47
CA SER A 385 -61.54 -13.12 -22.93
C SER A 385 -61.82 -12.72 -21.47
N ASP A 386 -62.35 -11.51 -21.30
CA ASP A 386 -63.13 -11.13 -20.12
C ASP A 386 -64.50 -11.80 -20.30
N SER A 387 -64.78 -12.86 -19.54
CA SER A 387 -66.07 -13.56 -19.54
C SER A 387 -67.11 -12.74 -18.77
N PHE A 388 -67.51 -11.61 -19.33
CA PHE A 388 -68.77 -10.97 -18.98
C PHE A 388 -69.84 -11.41 -19.99
N SER A 389 -70.64 -12.38 -19.55
CA SER A 389 -71.93 -12.71 -20.14
C SER A 389 -72.77 -11.44 -20.27
N ALA A 390 -73.08 -11.05 -21.50
CA ALA A 390 -74.20 -10.17 -21.82
C ALA A 390 -75.02 -10.85 -22.93
N ASN A 391 -75.96 -11.70 -22.51
CA ASN A 391 -77.07 -12.13 -23.35
C ASN A 391 -77.87 -10.89 -23.80
N VAL A 392 -77.65 -10.43 -25.02
CA VAL A 392 -78.65 -9.68 -25.78
C VAL A 392 -78.53 -10.10 -27.26
N PRO A 393 -79.57 -10.69 -27.87
CA PRO A 393 -79.55 -10.96 -29.31
C PRO A 393 -79.64 -9.65 -30.09
N GLY A 394 -78.78 -9.48 -31.09
CA GLY A 394 -78.83 -8.35 -32.01
C GLY A 394 -80.11 -8.37 -32.85
N ALA A 395 -80.81 -7.25 -32.90
CA ALA A 395 -81.97 -7.03 -33.76
C ALA A 395 -81.59 -7.20 -35.23
N GLY A 396 -82.00 -8.32 -35.83
CA GLY A 396 -82.06 -8.50 -37.27
C GLY A 396 -83.30 -7.82 -37.83
N VAL A 397 -83.12 -7.02 -38.87
CA VAL A 397 -84.20 -6.48 -39.69
C VAL A 397 -84.79 -7.67 -40.47
N GLU A 398 -86.01 -8.06 -40.11
CA GLU A 398 -86.88 -9.17 -40.61
C GLU A 398 -86.94 -10.47 -39.77
N PRO A 399 -88.15 -10.96 -39.42
CA PRO A 399 -88.34 -12.18 -38.64
C PRO A 399 -88.44 -13.44 -39.52
N ALA A 400 -87.52 -14.39 -39.35
CA ALA A 400 -87.64 -15.74 -39.91
C ALA A 400 -88.55 -16.62 -39.02
N ARG A 401 -89.63 -17.14 -39.59
CA ARG A 401 -90.56 -18.08 -38.96
C ARG A 401 -90.01 -19.51 -39.03
N PHE A 402 -90.17 -20.29 -37.96
CA PHE A 402 -89.88 -21.73 -37.97
C PHE A 402 -91.01 -22.50 -38.69
N PRO A 403 -90.70 -23.49 -39.55
CA PRO A 403 -91.71 -24.34 -40.15
C PRO A 403 -92.30 -25.30 -39.12
N THR A 404 -93.63 -25.39 -39.13
CA THR A 404 -94.48 -26.34 -38.40
C THR A 404 -94.44 -27.74 -39.01
N GLY A 405 -94.52 -28.76 -38.16
CA GLY A 405 -94.79 -30.17 -38.50
C GLY A 405 -93.88 -31.10 -37.69
N VAL A 406 -94.35 -32.04 -36.88
CA VAL A 406 -95.67 -32.69 -36.70
C VAL A 406 -95.85 -32.98 -35.22
#